data_AF-A0AAW4PVZ9-F1
#
_entry.id   AF-A0AAW4PVZ9-F1
#
_cell.length_a   1.000
_cell.length_b   1.000
_cell.length_c   1.000
_cell.angle_alpha   90.00
_cell.angle_beta   90.00
_cell.angle_gamma   90.00
#
_symmetry.space_group_name_H-M   'P 1'
#
loop_
_entity.id
_entity.type
_entity.pdbx_description
1 polymer ?
#
loop_
_entity_poly.entity_id
_entity_poly.type
_entity_poly.pdbx_seq_one_letter_code
_entity_poly.pdbx_strand_id
1 'polypeptide(L)'
;MRPTFGREYIENEFQRIADGLSAPLTVYLIGGGAMSLRDLKGATKDIDLVIPDGDAYGQLWAVLMDLGYAEVQSLDPDYRALGATSCVENDDGCRLDIFNQQVANVACSTTVRSDDFRWASESLVEQFFDWMAFQPEIVHFVIIYK
;
A
#
# COMPACT_ATOMS: atom_id res chain seq x y z
N MET A 1 -14.63 8.89 -17.12
CA MET A 1 -13.80 7.67 -16.97
C MET A 1 -12.64 8.08 -16.06
N ARG A 2 -12.29 7.29 -15.02
CA ARG A 2 -11.15 7.64 -14.16
C ARG A 2 -9.84 7.48 -14.96
N PRO A 3 -8.83 8.35 -14.75
CA PRO A 3 -7.52 8.19 -15.36
C PRO A 3 -6.87 6.87 -14.96
N THR A 4 -5.89 6.44 -15.74
CA THR A 4 -5.12 5.22 -15.48
C THR A 4 -3.64 5.49 -15.60
N PHE A 5 -2.85 4.87 -14.73
CA PHE A 5 -1.45 5.15 -14.50
C PHE A 5 -0.61 3.90 -14.79
N GLY A 6 0.35 4.04 -15.71
CA GLY A 6 1.27 2.96 -16.09
C GLY A 6 2.54 2.96 -15.24
N ARG A 7 3.44 2.02 -15.55
CA ARG A 7 4.74 1.84 -14.87
C ARG A 7 5.51 3.14 -14.66
N GLU A 8 5.75 3.91 -15.73
CA GLU A 8 6.55 5.13 -15.66
C GLU A 8 5.96 6.18 -14.71
N TYR A 9 4.62 6.32 -14.70
CA TYR A 9 3.94 7.21 -13.76
C TYR A 9 4.15 6.73 -12.32
N ILE A 10 3.95 5.43 -12.06
CA ILE A 10 4.09 4.85 -10.72
C ILE A 10 5.52 5.02 -10.20
N GLU A 11 6.54 4.79 -11.04
CA GLU A 11 7.96 4.99 -10.68
C GLU A 11 8.27 6.45 -10.36
N ASN A 12 7.81 7.38 -11.20
CA ASN A 12 8.00 8.81 -10.98
C ASN A 12 7.28 9.29 -9.71
N GLU A 13 6.08 8.78 -9.45
CA GLU A 13 5.32 9.17 -8.26
C GLU A 13 5.97 8.64 -6.97
N PHE A 14 6.50 7.41 -6.99
CA PHE A 14 7.32 6.93 -5.86
C PHE A 14 8.58 7.76 -5.67
N GLN A 15 9.25 8.18 -6.74
CA GLN A 15 10.42 9.06 -6.62
C GLN A 15 10.04 10.41 -6.02
N ARG A 16 8.93 11.01 -6.45
CA ARG A 16 8.42 12.28 -5.91
C ARG A 16 8.08 12.18 -4.42
N ILE A 17 7.48 11.07 -4.00
CA ILE A 17 7.25 10.75 -2.59
C ILE A 17 8.59 10.61 -1.86
N ALA A 18 9.56 9.92 -2.47
CA ALA A 18 10.86 9.69 -1.88
C ALA A 18 11.65 10.97 -1.60
N ASP A 19 11.59 11.93 -2.52
CA ASP A 19 12.26 13.23 -2.40
C ASP A 19 11.79 14.03 -1.16
N GLY A 20 10.54 13.80 -0.73
CA GLY A 20 9.95 14.40 0.47
C GLY A 20 10.28 13.67 1.79
N LEU A 21 10.80 12.43 1.74
CA LEU A 21 11.07 11.64 2.94
C LEU A 21 12.37 12.07 3.64
N SER A 22 12.33 12.12 4.97
CA SER A 22 13.53 12.35 5.81
C SER A 22 14.41 11.10 5.99
N ALA A 23 13.83 9.90 5.83
CA ALA A 23 14.48 8.61 5.94
C ALA A 23 13.81 7.60 4.99
N PRO A 24 14.52 6.53 4.56
CA PRO A 24 13.94 5.50 3.71
C PRO A 24 12.68 4.89 4.32
N LEU A 25 11.67 4.66 3.49
CA LEU A 25 10.39 4.10 3.90
C LEU A 25 10.15 2.76 3.18
N THR A 26 9.88 1.72 3.96
CA THR A 26 9.51 0.41 3.42
C THR A 26 8.00 0.29 3.32
N VAL A 27 7.50 0.01 2.11
CA VAL A 27 6.08 -0.23 1.85
C VAL A 27 5.92 -1.46 0.96
N TYR A 28 4.76 -2.12 1.04
CA TYR A 28 4.40 -3.14 0.07
C TYR A 28 3.40 -2.57 -0.92
N LEU A 29 3.79 -2.53 -2.19
CA LEU A 29 2.88 -2.23 -3.28
C LEU A 29 2.13 -3.50 -3.65
N ILE A 30 0.82 -3.41 -3.76
CA ILE A 30 -0.02 -4.55 -4.12
C ILE A 30 -0.91 -4.23 -5.32
N GLY A 31 -1.67 -5.22 -5.77
CA GLY A 31 -2.75 -5.02 -6.72
C GLY A 31 -2.28 -4.54 -8.10
N GLY A 32 -3.05 -3.65 -8.71
CA GLY A 32 -2.83 -3.22 -10.09
C GLY A 32 -1.49 -2.51 -10.31
N GLY A 33 -1.03 -1.72 -9.33
CA GLY A 33 0.25 -1.04 -9.39
C GLY A 33 1.43 -2.00 -9.39
N ALA A 34 1.40 -3.02 -8.53
CA ALA A 34 2.44 -4.07 -8.49
C ALA A 34 2.52 -4.84 -9.82
N MET A 35 1.36 -5.16 -10.41
CA MET A 35 1.29 -5.80 -11.72
C MET A 35 1.83 -4.91 -12.83
N SER A 36 1.60 -3.59 -12.76
CA SER A 36 2.14 -2.64 -13.73
C SER A 36 3.65 -2.47 -13.65
N LEU A 37 4.25 -2.51 -12.44
CA LEU A 37 5.71 -2.56 -12.30
C LEU A 37 6.33 -3.87 -12.83
N ARG A 38 5.54 -4.92 -13.04
CA ARG A 38 6.00 -6.22 -13.54
C ARG A 38 5.66 -6.47 -15.02
N ASP A 39 5.19 -5.45 -15.73
CA ASP A 39 4.69 -5.54 -17.11
C ASP A 39 3.55 -6.57 -17.30
N LEU A 40 2.85 -6.92 -16.21
CA LEU A 40 1.69 -7.83 -16.23
C LEU A 40 0.38 -7.09 -16.49
N LYS A 41 0.35 -5.77 -16.30
CA LYS A 41 -0.81 -4.91 -16.55
C LYS A 41 -0.36 -3.55 -17.12
N GLY A 42 -0.96 -3.10 -18.21
CA GLY A 42 -0.55 -1.84 -18.86
C GLY A 42 -0.76 -0.58 -18.01
N ALA A 43 -1.81 -0.53 -17.18
CA ALA A 43 -2.06 0.59 -16.27
C ALA A 43 -3.03 0.20 -15.14
N THR A 44 -2.97 0.93 -14.02
CA THR A 44 -3.87 0.83 -12.85
C THR A 44 -4.68 2.11 -12.67
N LYS A 45 -5.77 2.06 -11.91
CA LYS A 45 -6.54 3.26 -11.53
C LYS A 45 -6.07 3.85 -10.20
N ASP A 46 -5.57 2.99 -9.33
CA ASP A 46 -5.23 3.27 -7.94
C ASP A 46 -3.92 2.54 -7.58
N ILE A 47 -3.17 3.07 -6.62
CA ILE A 47 -1.92 2.52 -6.07
C ILE A 47 -2.20 2.05 -4.65
N ASP A 48 -2.13 0.73 -4.42
CA ASP A 48 -2.44 0.13 -3.14
C ASP A 48 -1.15 -0.09 -2.32
N LEU A 49 -1.06 0.51 -1.13
CA LEU A 49 0.13 0.47 -0.28
C LEU A 49 -0.19 -0.14 1.08
N VAL A 50 0.58 -1.16 1.47
CA VAL A 50 0.57 -1.70 2.83
C VAL A 50 1.78 -1.18 3.59
N ILE A 51 1.52 -0.56 4.74
CA ILE A 51 2.53 0.00 5.61
C ILE A 51 2.72 -0.91 6.82
N PRO A 52 3.93 -1.45 7.04
CA PRO A 52 4.15 -2.42 8.10
C PRO A 52 4.29 -1.82 9.51
N ASP A 53 4.52 -0.51 9.60
CA ASP A 53 4.83 0.17 10.86
C ASP A 53 4.02 1.47 11.01
N GLY A 54 3.62 1.78 12.24
CA GLY A 54 2.84 2.99 12.55
C GLY A 54 3.62 4.27 12.37
N ASP A 55 4.92 4.27 12.71
CA ASP A 55 5.78 5.44 12.53
C ASP A 55 6.00 5.72 11.03
N ALA A 56 6.12 4.67 10.22
CA ALA A 56 6.19 4.72 8.78
C ALA A 56 4.91 5.34 8.16
N TYR A 57 3.73 5.02 8.70
CA TYR A 57 2.47 5.61 8.25
C TYR A 57 2.44 7.12 8.48
N GLY A 58 2.83 7.59 9.67
CA GLY A 58 2.86 9.01 9.99
C GLY A 58 3.81 9.80 9.08
N GLN A 59 5.00 9.25 8.80
CA GLN A 59 5.96 9.86 7.88
C GLN A 59 5.42 9.94 6.45
N LEU A 60 4.84 8.85 5.93
CA LEU A 60 4.23 8.83 4.60
C LEU A 60 3.10 9.86 4.51
N TRP A 61 2.21 9.89 5.51
CA TRP A 61 1.08 10.80 5.55
C TRP A 61 1.52 12.26 5.47
N ALA A 62 2.51 12.65 6.27
CA ALA A 62 3.04 14.02 6.26
C ALA A 62 3.56 14.41 4.87
N VAL A 63 4.35 13.53 4.24
CA VAL A 63 4.88 13.79 2.88
C VAL A 63 3.77 13.91 1.84
N LEU A 64 2.75 13.04 1.90
CA LEU A 64 1.63 13.12 0.97
C LEU A 64 0.87 14.45 1.10
N MET A 65 0.63 14.92 2.32
CA MET A 65 0.00 16.23 2.54
C MET A 65 0.87 17.39 2.03
N ASP A 66 2.18 17.35 2.26
CA ASP A 66 3.12 18.35 1.76
C ASP A 66 3.21 18.37 0.22
N LEU A 67 3.02 17.22 -0.42
CA LEU A 67 2.96 17.08 -1.88
C LEU A 67 1.61 17.51 -2.49
N GLY A 68 0.63 17.86 -1.66
CA GLY A 68 -0.68 18.35 -2.08
C GLY A 68 -1.74 17.26 -2.29
N TYR A 69 -1.52 16.04 -1.81
CA TYR A 69 -2.57 15.03 -1.80
C TYR A 69 -3.72 15.46 -0.88
N ALA A 70 -4.95 15.14 -1.27
CA ALA A 70 -6.14 15.38 -0.48
C ALA A 70 -6.74 14.06 0.03
N GLU A 71 -7.14 14.03 1.30
CA GLU A 71 -7.84 12.89 1.88
C GLU A 71 -9.24 12.72 1.26
N VAL A 72 -9.53 11.50 0.82
CA VAL A 72 -10.85 11.10 0.31
C VAL A 72 -11.72 10.70 1.50
N GLN A 73 -12.46 11.68 2.04
CA GLN A 73 -13.20 11.55 3.31
C GLN A 73 -14.31 10.47 3.34
N SER A 74 -14.76 9.98 2.19
CA SER A 74 -15.75 8.89 2.12
C SER A 74 -15.07 7.56 1.75
N LEU A 75 -14.29 6.99 2.65
CA LEU A 75 -13.99 5.57 2.57
C LEU A 75 -15.31 4.80 2.73
N ASP A 76 -15.69 4.07 1.68
CA ASP A 76 -16.84 3.15 1.71
C ASP A 76 -16.70 2.20 2.92
N PRO A 77 -17.79 1.88 3.63
CA PRO A 77 -17.78 0.87 4.70
C PRO A 77 -17.02 -0.42 4.35
N ASP A 78 -17.08 -0.86 3.09
CA ASP A 78 -16.36 -2.05 2.62
C ASP A 78 -14.82 -1.86 2.64
N TYR A 79 -14.32 -0.65 2.35
CA TYR A 79 -12.89 -0.33 2.43
C TYR A 79 -12.39 -0.24 3.87
N ARG A 80 -13.21 0.33 4.78
CA ARG A 80 -12.89 0.32 6.21
C ARG A 80 -12.86 -1.10 6.78
N ALA A 81 -13.75 -1.98 6.30
CA ALA A 81 -13.79 -3.39 6.69
C ALA A 81 -12.58 -4.21 6.18
N LEU A 82 -11.95 -3.78 5.07
CA LEU A 82 -10.70 -4.36 4.54
C LEU A 82 -9.44 -3.84 5.24
N GLY A 83 -9.57 -2.95 6.23
CA GLY A 83 -8.43 -2.35 6.93
C GLY A 83 -7.77 -1.18 6.19
N ALA A 84 -8.39 -0.67 5.13
CA ALA A 84 -7.94 0.57 4.51
C ALA A 84 -8.08 1.68 5.55
N THR A 85 -6.93 2.21 5.96
CA THR A 85 -6.87 3.22 7.01
C THR A 85 -7.19 4.58 6.42
N SER A 86 -6.69 4.84 5.20
CA SER A 86 -6.83 6.12 4.52
C SER A 86 -6.79 5.96 3.01
N CYS A 87 -7.48 6.85 2.30
CA CYS A 87 -7.36 7.01 0.85
C CYS A 87 -7.05 8.48 0.57
N VAL A 88 -6.05 8.74 -0.28
CA VAL A 88 -5.70 10.09 -0.71
C VAL A 88 -5.63 10.19 -2.23
N GLU A 89 -5.88 11.37 -2.80
CA GLU A 89 -5.85 11.62 -4.24
C GLU A 89 -4.98 12.86 -4.55
N ASN A 90 -4.14 12.81 -5.58
CA ASN A 90 -3.39 13.98 -6.07
C ASN A 90 -4.13 14.71 -7.22
N ASP A 91 -3.57 15.82 -7.69
CA ASP A 91 -4.15 16.64 -8.78
C ASP A 91 -4.29 15.91 -10.13
N ASP A 92 -3.50 14.85 -10.36
CA ASP A 92 -3.62 14.00 -11.55
C ASP A 92 -4.80 13.02 -11.46
N GLY A 93 -5.46 12.95 -10.29
CA GLY A 93 -6.51 11.99 -9.98
C GLY A 93 -5.98 10.60 -9.61
N CYS A 94 -4.69 10.47 -9.30
CA CYS A 94 -4.09 9.24 -8.82
C CYS A 94 -4.43 9.04 -7.35
N ARG A 95 -5.06 7.90 -7.04
CA ARG A 95 -5.37 7.52 -5.66
C ARG A 95 -4.33 6.59 -5.08
N LEU A 96 -4.00 6.83 -3.81
CA LEU A 96 -3.26 5.91 -2.97
C LEU A 96 -4.21 5.38 -1.89
N ASP A 97 -4.42 4.06 -1.93
CA ASP A 97 -5.15 3.34 -0.89
C ASP A 97 -4.13 2.79 0.12
N ILE A 98 -4.18 3.27 1.37
CA ILE A 98 -3.16 3.01 2.39
C ILE A 98 -3.74 2.11 3.49
N PHE A 99 -3.11 0.95 3.66
CA PHE A 99 -3.47 -0.07 4.63
C PHE A 99 -2.39 -0.12 5.73
N ASN A 100 -2.74 0.23 6.97
CA ASN A 100 -1.81 0.22 8.10
C ASN A 100 -1.90 -1.10 8.88
N GLN A 101 -0.78 -1.84 8.98
CA GLN A 101 -0.69 -3.09 9.75
C GLN A 101 -1.03 -2.91 11.25
N GLN A 102 -0.76 -1.74 11.85
CA GLN A 102 -0.98 -1.55 13.29
C GLN A 102 -2.44 -1.51 13.71
N VAL A 103 -3.37 -1.10 12.85
CA VAL A 103 -4.80 -1.01 13.21
C VAL A 103 -5.45 -2.40 13.29
N ALA A 104 -4.78 -3.42 12.75
CA ALA A 104 -5.19 -4.80 12.84
C ALA A 104 -4.37 -5.62 13.85
N ASN A 105 -3.77 -5.03 14.89
CA ASN A 105 -3.18 -5.72 16.06
C ASN A 105 -2.20 -6.90 15.79
N VAL A 106 -1.81 -7.13 14.54
CA VAL A 106 -0.93 -8.21 14.10
C VAL A 106 0.40 -7.57 13.71
N ALA A 107 1.30 -7.51 14.68
CA ALA A 107 2.70 -7.17 14.42
C ALA A 107 3.32 -8.30 13.58
N CYS A 108 3.40 -8.12 12.26
CA CYS A 108 4.14 -9.03 11.38
C CYS A 108 5.66 -8.84 11.60
N SER A 109 6.20 -9.46 12.64
CA SER A 109 7.64 -9.76 12.71
C SER A 109 7.98 -10.69 11.55
N THR A 110 8.71 -10.20 10.56
CA THR A 110 9.19 -11.00 9.43
C THR A 110 10.25 -12.00 9.92
N THR A 111 9.82 -13.14 10.43
CA THR A 111 10.56 -14.41 10.48
C THR A 111 9.52 -15.53 10.60
N VAL A 112 9.02 -16.04 9.46
CA VAL A 112 8.18 -17.24 9.46
C VAL A 112 9.08 -18.45 9.29
N ARG A 113 9.19 -19.24 10.36
CA ARG A 113 9.63 -20.64 10.30
C ARG A 113 8.36 -21.49 10.25
N SER A 114 8.24 -22.34 9.25
CA SER A 114 7.09 -23.21 9.04
C SER A 114 6.95 -24.20 10.20
N ASP A 115 5.75 -24.36 10.75
CA ASP A 115 4.97 -25.60 10.73
C ASP A 115 3.78 -25.50 11.71
N ASP A 116 2.60 -25.93 11.21
CA ASP A 116 1.31 -26.19 11.88
C ASP A 116 0.55 -25.04 12.58
N PHE A 117 -0.57 -24.57 12.00
CA PHE A 117 -1.63 -23.94 12.81
C PHE A 117 -3.06 -23.97 12.21
N ARG A 118 -4.08 -24.04 13.09
CA ARG A 118 -5.53 -24.08 12.82
C ARG A 118 -6.25 -22.84 13.42
N TRP A 119 -7.29 -22.38 12.74
CA TRP A 119 -7.97 -21.07 12.83
C TRP A 119 -8.88 -20.78 14.04
N ALA A 120 -8.97 -19.50 14.43
CA ALA A 120 -10.23 -18.73 14.53
C ALA A 120 -10.03 -17.21 14.78
N SER A 121 -10.72 -16.37 13.98
CA SER A 121 -11.08 -14.95 14.17
C SER A 121 -9.97 -13.92 14.45
N GLU A 122 -9.07 -13.75 13.48
CA GLU A 122 -8.14 -12.63 13.24
C GLU A 122 -7.93 -12.51 11.70
N SER A 123 -8.96 -12.90 10.95
CA SER A 123 -8.76 -13.74 9.77
C SER A 123 -8.63 -13.00 8.45
N LEU A 124 -9.18 -11.79 8.30
CA LEU A 124 -9.13 -11.11 6.99
C LEU A 124 -7.75 -10.51 6.71
N VAL A 125 -7.10 -9.98 7.74
CA VAL A 125 -5.78 -9.35 7.61
C VAL A 125 -4.70 -10.41 7.47
N GLU A 126 -4.72 -11.46 8.30
CA GLU A 126 -3.81 -12.60 8.12
C GLU A 126 -4.07 -13.36 6.83
N GLN A 127 -5.32 -13.62 6.43
CA GLN A 127 -5.61 -14.22 5.12
C GLN A 127 -5.15 -13.33 3.97
N PHE A 128 -5.23 -12.01 4.11
CA PHE A 128 -4.70 -11.07 3.13
C PHE A 128 -3.18 -11.14 3.05
N PHE A 129 -2.47 -11.25 4.18
CA PHE A 129 -1.02 -11.44 4.22
C PHE A 129 -0.57 -12.81 3.67
N ASP A 130 -1.25 -13.89 4.04
CA ASP A 130 -1.01 -15.22 3.51
C ASP A 130 -1.31 -15.27 2.01
N TRP A 131 -2.40 -14.62 1.57
CA TRP A 131 -2.75 -14.48 0.16
C TRP A 131 -1.69 -13.69 -0.60
N MET A 132 -1.17 -12.60 -0.01
CA MET A 132 -0.05 -11.84 -0.57
C MET A 132 1.22 -12.67 -0.67
N ALA A 133 1.57 -13.44 0.36
CA ALA A 133 2.72 -14.33 0.36
C ALA A 133 2.57 -15.48 -0.68
N PHE A 134 1.33 -15.89 -0.97
CA PHE A 134 1.01 -16.94 -1.92
C PHE A 134 0.88 -16.46 -3.38
N GLN A 135 0.91 -15.15 -3.63
CA GLN A 135 0.78 -14.54 -4.96
C GLN A 135 1.93 -13.55 -5.20
N PRO A 136 3.16 -14.05 -5.43
CA PRO A 136 4.31 -13.16 -5.60
C PRO A 136 4.17 -12.22 -6.80
N GLU A 137 3.33 -12.53 -7.79
CA GLU A 137 3.04 -11.70 -8.97
C GLU A 137 2.24 -10.41 -8.70
N ILE A 138 1.51 -10.33 -7.59
CA ILE A 138 0.66 -9.17 -7.24
C ILE A 138 1.17 -8.36 -6.05
N VAL A 139 2.31 -8.75 -5.47
CA VAL A 139 2.98 -8.05 -4.37
C VAL A 139 4.35 -7.63 -4.82
N HIS A 140 4.70 -6.35 -4.70
CA HIS A 140 6.01 -5.84 -4.99
C HIS A 140 6.56 -5.11 -3.76
N PHE A 141 7.74 -5.54 -3.32
CA PHE A 141 8.45 -4.90 -2.23
C PHE A 141 9.07 -3.60 -2.73
N VAL A 142 8.65 -2.48 -2.18
CA VAL A 142 9.17 -1.16 -2.56
C VAL A 142 9.85 -0.56 -1.35
N ILE A 143 11.16 -0.35 -1.46
CA ILE A 143 11.84 0.59 -0.56
C ILE A 143 11.88 1.92 -1.31
N ILE A 144 11.22 2.91 -0.72
CA ILE A 144 11.21 4.28 -1.22
C ILE A 144 12.48 4.93 -0.67
N TYR A 145 13.48 5.11 -1.55
CA TYR A 145 14.79 5.72 -1.23
C TYR A 145 14.85 7.16 -1.69
N LYS A 146 15.42 8.02 -0.85
CA LYS A 146 15.84 9.37 -1.27
C LYS A 146 16.92 9.33 -2.35
#